data_AF-A0A133XSL7-F1
#
_entry.id   AF-A0A133XSL7-F1
#
_cell.length_a   1.000
_cell.length_b   1.000
_cell.length_c   1.000
_cell.angle_alpha   90.00
_cell.angle_beta   90.00
_cell.angle_gamma   90.00
#
_symmetry.space_group_name_H-M   'P 1'
#
loop_
_entity.id
_entity.type
_entity.pdbx_description
1 polymer ?
#
loop_
_entity_poly.entity_id
_entity_poly.type
_entity_poly.pdbx_seq_one_letter_code
_entity_poly.pdbx_strand_id
1 'polypeptide(L)'
;MKQAKKALAVATSLLVATQSVTPAFAVSARNAAAGLDATNPAGPAANARVMQANQKPAPTKEAVEAARATMQQAEKKAAEAAEHVKQATEHDADAAATLKKKQQALNEAQENLKKTPAVDAAAHKTKLEAQQLAQQDVKAAEHNKEIAAGKLADAAKASVAAHAKVDDAKKQLSELQKQQEELKGKLSAAEKTKTQATKNLEEVKREAAQRLQNAEKAKREKHDELVGKQTEAGQQQALITKTEKELADATQRIAELAKTIAEKDQKIQELNKQIANLKTQKKTIDSALATFKQGLDEAEAMKNRNPSPENIATYNIAKSWYDDKKKAQDKNIQDTQRAEEELRARTAERDAANNDLPQARLDEKTKKEGLAAAKTKLKSLRQQVERLQKEETDLKTTLDDAKAADEASIEESTQELEEATDALDTIRESLRDVNTKVQDLTHDLPTLIAKAERAERKHKDDKRIDTEAQKAINEAKVRLAQATADLQSLELQKQKHADALKAVDTATAAVTEAQTRKTRAAEELAETKAALANVQADLTRARQIYTELEAAYQQHLHDQQSGDAKASHKRAHKAQKAAPKHMKAAAKKSGKNLPKTGDSFVAGAFDLIAFAGAGLLGASRFAAKRNKQDN
;
A
#
# COMPACT_ATOMS: atom_id res chain seq x y z
N MET A 1 32.58 -0.23 -20.64
CA MET A 1 33.04 0.59 -21.78
C MET A 1 33.71 1.86 -21.26
N LYS A 2 34.73 2.38 -21.98
CA LYS A 2 35.54 3.58 -21.67
C LYS A 2 36.36 3.43 -20.36
N GLN A 3 37.66 3.10 -20.40
CA GLN A 3 38.81 3.92 -20.85
C GLN A 3 38.80 5.32 -20.22
N ALA A 4 39.66 5.65 -19.25
CA ALA A 4 41.13 5.78 -19.27
C ALA A 4 41.63 7.18 -19.67
N LYS A 5 42.51 7.76 -18.84
CA LYS A 5 43.60 8.73 -19.11
C LYS A 5 44.23 9.08 -17.75
N LYS A 6 45.47 8.67 -17.46
CA LYS A 6 46.80 9.11 -17.97
C LYS A 6 47.37 10.27 -17.16
N ALA A 7 48.54 10.02 -16.59
CA ALA A 7 49.43 11.04 -16.03
C ALA A 7 50.02 11.93 -17.15
N LEU A 8 50.52 13.10 -16.75
CA LEU A 8 51.52 13.84 -17.53
C LEU A 8 52.50 14.54 -16.59
N ALA A 9 53.79 14.36 -16.86
CA ALA A 9 54.87 15.14 -16.25
C ALA A 9 55.65 15.83 -17.39
N VAL A 10 55.84 17.15 -17.26
CA VAL A 10 56.70 18.03 -18.07
C VAL A 10 57.08 19.17 -17.10
N ALA A 11 58.31 19.43 -16.66
CA ALA A 11 59.66 19.40 -17.24
C ALA A 11 60.01 20.64 -18.10
N THR A 12 60.88 21.51 -17.54
CA THR A 12 61.69 22.56 -18.22
C THR A 12 60.90 23.73 -18.88
N SER A 13 61.37 24.98 -18.93
CA SER A 13 62.75 25.47 -19.09
C SER A 13 62.98 26.96 -18.73
N LEU A 14 64.26 27.32 -18.51
CA LEU A 14 65.01 28.49 -19.04
C LEU A 14 65.03 29.91 -18.40
N LEU A 15 66.16 30.58 -18.74
CA LEU A 15 66.69 31.93 -18.41
C LEU A 15 67.11 32.13 -16.93
N VAL A 16 68.36 32.38 -16.55
CA VAL A 16 69.57 32.98 -17.20
C VAL A 16 69.47 34.49 -17.48
N ALA A 17 70.08 35.28 -16.59
CA ALA A 17 70.84 36.50 -16.94
C ALA A 17 71.87 36.81 -15.83
N THR A 18 73.08 37.18 -16.23
CA THR A 18 74.16 37.69 -15.38
C THR A 18 74.06 39.22 -15.23
N GLN A 19 74.65 39.80 -14.18
CA GLN A 19 75.76 40.78 -14.31
C GLN A 19 76.15 41.43 -12.97
N SER A 20 77.42 41.81 -12.89
CA SER A 20 78.09 42.52 -11.79
C SER A 20 78.23 44.01 -12.10
N VAL A 21 77.87 44.92 -11.18
CA VAL A 21 78.36 46.32 -11.19
C VAL A 21 78.49 46.87 -9.76
N THR A 22 79.72 47.11 -9.31
CA THR A 22 80.12 48.34 -8.59
C THR A 22 80.65 49.32 -9.65
N PRO A 23 80.52 50.67 -9.53
CA PRO A 23 81.08 51.42 -8.39
C PRO A 23 80.32 52.71 -7.97
N ALA A 24 81.01 53.52 -7.17
CA ALA A 24 80.58 54.77 -6.54
C ALA A 24 80.31 55.98 -7.45
N PHE A 25 79.52 56.92 -6.94
CA PHE A 25 79.69 58.39 -6.94
C PHE A 25 78.88 58.91 -5.72
N ALA A 26 79.34 59.71 -4.75
CA ALA A 26 80.27 60.86 -4.69
C ALA A 26 79.72 62.15 -5.33
N VAL A 27 80.18 63.33 -4.83
CA VAL A 27 79.84 64.71 -5.28
C VAL A 27 78.47 65.21 -4.73
N SER A 28 78.27 66.41 -4.14
CA SER A 28 79.09 67.60 -3.82
C SER A 28 78.50 68.27 -2.54
N ALA A 29 79.23 68.90 -1.61
CA ALA A 29 80.16 70.04 -1.67
C ALA A 29 79.51 71.45 -1.80
N ARG A 30 79.65 72.28 -0.73
CA ARG A 30 79.95 73.73 -0.69
C ARG A 30 79.86 74.19 0.79
N ASN A 31 80.88 74.75 1.43
CA ASN A 31 81.64 76.02 1.22
C ASN A 31 80.85 77.31 1.50
N ALA A 32 81.07 77.86 2.70
CA ALA A 32 81.27 79.28 3.05
C ALA A 32 81.84 79.29 4.50
N ALA A 33 83.01 79.80 4.88
CA ALA A 33 83.97 80.75 4.29
C ALA A 33 83.52 82.23 4.26
N ALA A 34 83.74 82.94 5.39
CA ALA A 34 84.00 84.38 5.59
C ALA A 34 84.02 84.61 7.12
N GLY A 35 85.15 84.90 7.77
CA GLY A 35 85.71 86.26 7.98
C GLY A 35 85.51 86.63 9.46
N LEU A 36 86.27 87.50 10.14
CA LEU A 36 87.52 88.23 9.89
C LEU A 36 88.25 88.32 11.29
N ASP A 37 89.45 88.87 11.51
CA ASP A 37 90.41 89.57 10.64
C ASP A 37 91.87 89.44 11.17
N ALA A 38 92.78 90.15 10.51
CA ALA A 38 94.20 90.30 10.73
C ALA A 38 94.65 91.18 11.92
N THR A 39 95.80 90.83 12.52
CA THR A 39 97.08 91.61 12.50
C THR A 39 98.18 90.71 13.13
N ASN A 40 99.33 90.39 12.50
CA ASN A 40 100.43 91.23 12.01
C ASN A 40 101.27 91.85 13.17
N PRO A 41 102.61 92.05 13.05
CA PRO A 41 103.65 91.02 12.85
C PRO A 41 104.87 91.20 13.78
N ALA A 42 105.93 90.43 13.49
CA ALA A 42 107.37 90.75 13.61
C ALA A 42 107.86 91.87 14.57
N GLY A 43 108.81 91.51 15.43
CA GLY A 43 109.63 92.48 16.18
C GLY A 43 110.89 91.89 16.81
N PRO A 44 112.02 91.78 16.09
CA PRO A 44 113.33 91.61 16.69
C PRO A 44 113.90 92.96 17.17
N ALA A 45 115.02 92.88 17.90
CA ALA A 45 115.94 93.98 18.25
C ALA A 45 115.45 95.04 19.27
N ALA A 46 116.01 94.93 20.48
CA ALA A 46 116.70 96.07 21.11
C ALA A 46 117.90 95.54 21.90
N ASN A 47 119.08 95.63 21.29
CA ASN A 47 120.34 95.31 21.95
C ASN A 47 120.86 96.55 22.71
N ALA A 48 121.66 96.34 23.75
CA ALA A 48 122.48 97.34 24.45
C ALA A 48 121.78 98.54 25.15
N ARG A 49 121.82 98.53 26.50
CA ARG A 49 122.63 99.46 27.31
C ARG A 49 122.80 98.88 28.72
N VAL A 50 124.02 98.46 29.09
CA VAL A 50 125.12 99.25 29.68
C VAL A 50 125.14 99.13 31.21
N MET A 51 126.26 98.57 31.69
CA MET A 51 126.92 98.72 32.99
C MET A 51 126.21 99.47 34.13
N GLN A 52 126.04 98.79 35.25
CA GLN A 52 126.56 99.14 36.60
C GLN A 52 126.13 98.01 37.57
N ALA A 53 127.07 97.21 38.11
CA ALA A 53 127.85 97.49 39.32
C ALA A 53 127.11 97.17 40.64
N ASN A 54 127.57 96.08 41.29
CA ASN A 54 127.52 95.78 42.73
C ASN A 54 126.20 95.40 43.43
N GLN A 55 126.38 94.55 44.45
CA GLN A 55 125.46 94.19 45.55
C GLN A 55 124.23 93.32 45.18
N LYS A 56 124.42 92.00 45.27
CA LYS A 56 123.33 91.05 45.58
C LYS A 56 122.90 91.32 47.04
N PRO A 57 121.67 91.76 47.32
CA PRO A 57 121.26 92.02 48.70
C PRO A 57 121.19 90.71 49.50
N ALA A 58 121.46 90.79 50.79
CA ALA A 58 121.20 89.70 51.73
C ALA A 58 119.73 89.26 51.59
N PRO A 59 119.41 87.95 51.51
CA PRO A 59 118.03 87.52 51.53
C PRO A 59 117.34 88.03 52.80
N THR A 60 116.22 88.72 52.67
CA THR A 60 115.45 89.17 53.84
C THR A 60 114.58 88.03 54.36
N LYS A 61 114.35 88.01 55.67
CA LYS A 61 113.54 86.97 56.33
C LYS A 61 112.13 86.85 55.71
N GLU A 62 111.56 87.97 55.29
CA GLU A 62 110.23 88.06 54.66
C GLU A 62 110.16 87.31 53.32
N ALA A 63 111.25 87.28 52.53
CA ALA A 63 111.28 86.55 51.26
C ALA A 63 111.23 85.02 51.47
N VAL A 64 111.88 84.53 52.52
CA VAL A 64 111.84 83.10 52.91
C VAL A 64 110.47 82.72 53.46
N GLU A 65 109.86 83.57 54.29
CA GLU A 65 108.50 83.34 54.82
C GLU A 65 107.42 83.38 53.72
N ALA A 66 107.54 84.27 52.73
CA ALA A 66 106.66 84.31 51.55
C ALA A 66 106.78 83.05 50.67
N ALA A 67 108.01 82.56 50.43
CA ALA A 67 108.23 81.30 49.72
C ALA A 67 107.63 80.11 50.49
N ARG A 68 107.75 80.11 51.82
CA ARG A 68 107.17 79.07 52.70
C ARG A 68 105.63 79.03 52.63
N ALA A 69 104.97 80.18 52.67
CA ALA A 69 103.52 80.28 52.53
C ALA A 69 103.05 79.77 51.16
N THR A 70 103.77 80.12 50.08
CA THR A 70 103.50 79.65 48.72
C THR A 70 103.62 78.12 48.61
N MET A 71 104.65 77.54 49.23
CA MET A 71 104.82 76.08 49.31
C MET A 71 103.67 75.40 50.07
N GLN A 72 103.28 75.90 51.24
CA GLN A 72 102.17 75.32 52.02
C GLN A 72 100.83 75.41 51.28
N GLN A 73 100.60 76.47 50.51
CA GLN A 73 99.40 76.59 49.67
C GLN A 73 99.41 75.60 48.50
N ALA A 74 100.59 75.30 47.93
CA ALA A 74 100.74 74.24 46.92
C ALA A 74 100.55 72.84 47.52
N GLU A 75 101.00 72.59 48.75
CA GLU A 75 100.76 71.31 49.46
C GLU A 75 99.27 71.07 49.69
N LYS A 76 98.51 72.11 50.11
CA LYS A 76 97.05 72.00 50.28
C LYS A 76 96.34 71.66 48.96
N LYS A 77 96.68 72.35 47.87
CA LYS A 77 96.13 72.08 46.53
C LYS A 77 96.45 70.67 46.05
N ALA A 78 97.66 70.15 46.34
CA ALA A 78 98.05 68.79 45.97
C ALA A 78 97.25 67.73 46.72
N ALA A 79 96.89 67.97 47.98
CA ALA A 79 96.03 67.10 48.76
C ALA A 79 94.58 67.09 48.22
N GLU A 80 94.01 68.27 47.93
CA GLU A 80 92.67 68.41 47.35
C GLU A 80 92.57 67.73 45.96
N ALA A 81 93.58 67.90 45.09
CA ALA A 81 93.62 67.22 43.80
C ALA A 81 93.74 65.68 43.91
N ALA A 82 94.42 65.16 44.95
CA ALA A 82 94.52 63.72 45.19
C ALA A 82 93.18 63.11 45.63
N GLU A 83 92.36 63.85 46.38
CA GLU A 83 91.03 63.42 46.80
C GLU A 83 90.04 63.36 45.61
N HIS A 84 90.11 64.33 44.69
CA HIS A 84 89.33 64.28 43.44
C HIS A 84 89.69 63.09 42.55
N VAL A 85 90.98 62.73 42.42
CA VAL A 85 91.38 61.51 41.68
C VAL A 85 90.80 60.25 42.32
N LYS A 86 90.74 60.18 43.66
CA LYS A 86 90.12 59.05 44.36
C LYS A 86 88.63 58.92 44.01
N GLN A 87 87.87 60.02 44.07
CA GLN A 87 86.45 60.04 43.71
C GLN A 87 86.21 59.63 42.24
N ALA A 88 86.99 60.18 41.30
CA ALA A 88 86.89 59.80 39.89
C ALA A 88 87.19 58.31 39.64
N THR A 89 88.07 57.70 40.45
CA THR A 89 88.40 56.27 40.35
C THR A 89 87.24 55.39 40.84
N GLU A 90 86.50 55.83 41.85
CA GLU A 90 85.29 55.15 42.34
C GLU A 90 84.15 55.24 41.30
N HIS A 91 84.00 56.38 40.61
CA HIS A 91 83.02 56.56 39.54
C HIS A 91 83.27 55.68 38.29
N ASP A 92 84.51 55.52 37.84
CA ASP A 92 84.84 54.60 36.71
C ASP A 92 84.53 53.13 37.06
N ALA A 93 84.81 52.71 38.30
CA ALA A 93 84.53 51.36 38.77
C ALA A 93 83.01 51.04 38.77
N ASP A 94 82.17 51.96 39.24
CA ASP A 94 80.71 51.80 39.27
C ASP A 94 80.09 51.83 37.85
N ALA A 95 80.64 52.66 36.95
CA ALA A 95 80.24 52.66 35.55
C ALA A 95 80.59 51.33 34.84
N ALA A 96 81.78 50.78 35.12
CA ALA A 96 82.20 49.48 34.60
C ALA A 96 81.34 48.32 35.13
N ALA A 97 80.96 48.34 36.41
CA ALA A 97 80.06 47.35 37.01
C ALA A 97 78.65 47.41 36.39
N THR A 98 78.12 48.62 36.19
CA THR A 98 76.82 48.86 35.57
C THR A 98 76.75 48.32 34.14
N LEU A 99 77.78 48.62 33.33
CA LEU A 99 77.90 48.11 31.96
C LEU A 99 77.89 46.57 31.92
N LYS A 100 78.67 45.91 32.79
CA LYS A 100 78.73 44.44 32.85
C LYS A 100 77.35 43.80 33.11
N LYS A 101 76.56 44.39 34.01
CA LYS A 101 75.20 43.92 34.34
C LYS A 101 74.22 44.11 33.17
N LYS A 102 74.31 45.24 32.45
CA LYS A 102 73.48 45.48 31.25
C LYS A 102 73.86 44.55 30.09
N GLN A 103 75.14 44.26 29.90
CA GLN A 103 75.61 43.31 28.89
C GLN A 103 75.10 41.88 29.14
N GLN A 104 75.00 41.43 30.40
CA GLN A 104 74.39 40.14 30.73
C GLN A 104 72.91 40.07 30.34
N ALA A 105 72.13 41.11 30.64
CA ALA A 105 70.71 41.18 30.27
C ALA A 105 70.49 41.16 28.74
N LEU A 106 71.39 41.78 27.95
CA LEU A 106 71.36 41.68 26.49
C LEU A 106 71.63 40.26 26.00
N ASN A 107 72.60 39.56 26.60
CA ASN A 107 72.91 38.18 26.24
C ASN A 107 71.72 37.23 26.53
N GLU A 108 71.05 37.40 27.68
CA GLU A 108 69.85 36.63 28.05
C GLU A 108 68.68 36.91 27.09
N ALA A 109 68.45 38.17 26.70
CA ALA A 109 67.45 38.53 25.69
C ALA A 109 67.73 37.89 24.32
N GLN A 110 69.00 37.90 23.87
CA GLN A 110 69.42 37.27 22.63
C GLN A 110 69.31 35.74 22.67
N GLU A 111 69.57 35.10 23.81
CA GLU A 111 69.40 33.65 23.97
C GLU A 111 67.92 33.25 23.94
N ASN A 112 67.04 34.07 24.51
CA ASN A 112 65.60 33.85 24.43
C ASN A 112 65.07 34.05 22.99
N LEU A 113 65.58 35.03 22.24
CA LEU A 113 65.24 35.20 20.82
C LEU A 113 65.67 33.96 19.99
N LYS A 114 66.85 33.38 20.26
CA LYS A 114 67.30 32.13 19.61
C LYS A 114 66.42 30.90 19.92
N LYS A 115 65.71 30.91 21.05
CA LYS A 115 64.78 29.84 21.46
C LYS A 115 63.37 30.02 20.89
N THR A 116 63.02 31.19 20.36
CA THR A 116 61.78 31.43 19.62
C THR A 116 62.02 31.32 18.10
N PRO A 117 61.47 30.30 17.40
CA PRO A 117 61.62 30.22 15.96
C PRO A 117 60.92 31.39 15.26
N ALA A 118 61.59 31.97 14.25
CA ALA A 118 60.99 33.00 13.42
C ALA A 118 59.83 32.43 12.60
N VAL A 119 58.63 33.00 12.78
CA VAL A 119 57.44 32.57 12.05
C VAL A 119 57.44 33.19 10.65
N ASP A 120 57.71 32.36 9.65
CA ASP A 120 57.65 32.73 8.23
C ASP A 120 56.22 33.15 7.83
N ALA A 121 56.11 34.29 7.12
CA ALA A 121 54.86 34.77 6.56
C ALA A 121 54.26 33.78 5.53
N ALA A 122 55.10 33.01 4.84
CA ALA A 122 54.64 31.94 3.95
C ALA A 122 53.91 30.83 4.72
N ALA A 123 54.44 30.41 5.88
CA ALA A 123 53.79 29.39 6.72
C ALA A 123 52.40 29.84 7.21
N HIS A 124 52.25 31.12 7.57
CA HIS A 124 50.96 31.70 7.96
C HIS A 124 49.96 31.73 6.80
N LYS A 125 50.41 32.11 5.60
CA LYS A 125 49.57 32.09 4.40
C LYS A 125 49.11 30.66 4.08
N THR A 126 50.02 29.69 4.09
CA THR A 126 49.70 28.27 3.83
C THR A 126 48.71 27.69 4.86
N LYS A 127 48.83 28.04 6.15
CA LYS A 127 47.87 27.59 7.18
C LYS A 127 46.50 28.23 7.02
N LEU A 128 46.42 29.51 6.61
CA LEU A 128 45.16 30.18 6.32
C LEU A 128 44.46 29.58 5.08
N GLU A 129 45.21 29.31 4.01
CA GLU A 129 44.70 28.64 2.80
C GLU A 129 44.22 27.21 3.12
N ALA A 130 44.93 26.48 3.99
CA ALA A 130 44.49 25.16 4.46
C ALA A 130 43.18 25.22 5.28
N GLN A 131 42.98 26.25 6.10
CA GLN A 131 41.71 26.47 6.82
C GLN A 131 40.56 26.78 5.85
N GLN A 132 40.79 27.62 4.84
CA GLN A 132 39.79 27.96 3.83
C GLN A 132 39.40 26.74 2.97
N LEU A 133 40.38 25.92 2.58
CA LEU A 133 40.13 24.66 1.86
C LEU A 133 39.31 23.69 2.72
N ALA A 134 39.65 23.53 4.00
CA ALA A 134 38.88 22.69 4.93
C ALA A 134 37.44 23.20 5.14
N GLN A 135 37.19 24.52 5.08
CA GLN A 135 35.82 25.06 5.08
C GLN A 135 35.05 24.74 3.79
N GLN A 136 35.72 24.74 2.62
CA GLN A 136 35.10 24.33 1.36
C GLN A 136 34.78 22.82 1.37
N ASP A 137 35.67 21.98 1.87
CA ASP A 137 35.45 20.54 2.05
C ASP A 137 34.21 20.26 2.92
N VAL A 138 34.05 20.98 4.04
CA VAL A 138 32.85 20.85 4.90
C VAL A 138 31.58 21.23 4.13
N LYS A 139 31.58 22.36 3.41
CA LYS A 139 30.40 22.80 2.62
C LYS A 139 30.06 21.81 1.49
N ALA A 140 31.06 21.28 0.80
CA ALA A 140 30.87 20.28 -0.25
C ALA A 140 30.32 18.96 0.33
N ALA A 141 30.81 18.53 1.50
CA ALA A 141 30.29 17.35 2.20
C ALA A 141 28.85 17.55 2.69
N GLU A 142 28.51 18.74 3.21
CA GLU A 142 27.15 19.09 3.65
C GLU A 142 26.15 19.09 2.47
N HIS A 143 26.51 19.69 1.33
CA HIS A 143 25.70 19.66 0.11
C HIS A 143 25.54 18.23 -0.46
N ASN A 144 26.59 17.41 -0.43
CA ASN A 144 26.51 16.01 -0.87
C ASN A 144 25.59 15.18 0.04
N LYS A 145 25.54 15.46 1.35
CA LYS A 145 24.56 14.85 2.25
C LYS A 145 23.13 15.32 1.94
N GLU A 146 22.91 16.59 1.63
CA GLU A 146 21.58 17.08 1.27
C GLU A 146 21.02 16.34 0.03
N ILE A 147 21.86 16.13 -0.99
CA ILE A 147 21.52 15.29 -2.16
C ILE A 147 21.25 13.82 -1.77
N ALA A 148 22.05 13.24 -0.87
CA ALA A 148 21.86 11.87 -0.39
C ALA A 148 20.54 11.72 0.39
N ALA A 149 20.23 12.66 1.28
CA ALA A 149 19.00 12.70 2.06
C ALA A 149 17.75 12.85 1.17
N GLY A 150 17.82 13.68 0.12
CA GLY A 150 16.75 13.80 -0.88
C GLY A 150 16.49 12.47 -1.60
N LYS A 151 17.54 11.81 -2.11
CA LYS A 151 17.44 10.49 -2.76
C LYS A 151 16.90 9.42 -1.82
N LEU A 152 17.38 9.39 -0.58
CA LEU A 152 16.91 8.49 0.47
C LEU A 152 15.42 8.66 0.75
N ALA A 153 14.93 9.91 0.85
CA ALA A 153 13.52 10.19 1.08
C ALA A 153 12.63 9.71 -0.10
N ASP A 154 13.07 9.89 -1.33
CA ASP A 154 12.32 9.41 -2.50
C ASP A 154 12.40 7.88 -2.68
N ALA A 155 13.53 7.25 -2.35
CA ALA A 155 13.65 5.80 -2.29
C ALA A 155 12.76 5.20 -1.20
N ALA A 156 12.65 5.84 -0.03
CA ALA A 156 11.74 5.44 1.04
C ALA A 156 10.27 5.48 0.58
N LYS A 157 9.83 6.60 -0.03
CA LYS A 157 8.48 6.73 -0.60
C LYS A 157 8.21 5.67 -1.66
N ALA A 158 9.16 5.43 -2.57
CA ALA A 158 9.03 4.42 -3.62
C ALA A 158 8.93 3.00 -3.06
N SER A 159 9.71 2.68 -2.01
CA SER A 159 9.65 1.40 -1.30
C SER A 159 8.28 1.20 -0.65
N VAL A 160 7.81 2.19 0.13
CA VAL A 160 6.49 2.13 0.80
C VAL A 160 5.35 1.98 -0.22
N ALA A 161 5.36 2.77 -1.30
CA ALA A 161 4.33 2.70 -2.34
C ALA A 161 4.36 1.37 -3.11
N ALA A 162 5.52 0.73 -3.28
CA ALA A 162 5.63 -0.57 -3.90
C ALA A 162 5.14 -1.71 -2.99
N HIS A 163 5.44 -1.66 -1.69
CA HIS A 163 4.90 -2.61 -0.71
C HIS A 163 3.37 -2.50 -0.57
N ALA A 164 2.82 -1.28 -0.50
CA ALA A 164 1.38 -1.06 -0.45
C ALA A 164 0.65 -1.75 -1.63
N LYS A 165 1.18 -1.62 -2.86
CA LYS A 165 0.63 -2.30 -4.05
C LYS A 165 0.71 -3.83 -3.99
N VAL A 166 1.74 -4.38 -3.35
CA VAL A 166 1.85 -5.83 -3.13
C VAL A 166 0.80 -6.30 -2.12
N ASP A 167 0.55 -5.54 -1.07
CA ASP A 167 -0.42 -5.92 -0.04
C ASP A 167 -1.88 -5.72 -0.50
N ASP A 168 -2.16 -4.67 -1.29
CA ASP A 168 -3.45 -4.51 -2.00
C ASP A 168 -3.71 -5.69 -2.95
N ALA A 169 -2.72 -6.09 -3.76
CA ALA A 169 -2.84 -7.22 -4.68
C ALA A 169 -3.07 -8.55 -3.94
N LYS A 170 -2.41 -8.78 -2.80
CA LYS A 170 -2.68 -9.95 -1.94
C LYS A 170 -4.09 -9.92 -1.36
N LYS A 171 -4.59 -8.75 -0.93
CA LYS A 171 -5.95 -8.59 -0.40
C LYS A 171 -6.99 -8.91 -1.47
N GLN A 172 -6.82 -8.36 -2.67
CA GLN A 172 -7.66 -8.67 -3.83
C GLN A 172 -7.63 -10.16 -4.20
N LEU A 173 -6.44 -10.79 -4.20
CA LEU A 173 -6.32 -12.22 -4.47
C LEU A 173 -7.08 -13.08 -3.45
N SER A 174 -6.97 -12.76 -2.15
CA SER A 174 -7.68 -13.45 -1.07
C SER A 174 -9.21 -13.29 -1.19
N GLU A 175 -9.68 -12.10 -1.55
CA GLU A 175 -11.10 -11.81 -1.71
C GLU A 175 -11.70 -12.51 -2.96
N LEU A 176 -10.95 -12.53 -4.07
CA LEU A 176 -11.33 -13.29 -5.26
C LEU A 176 -11.31 -14.81 -5.02
N GLN A 177 -10.34 -15.34 -4.24
CA GLN A 177 -10.34 -16.74 -3.82
C GLN A 177 -11.56 -17.08 -2.96
N LYS A 178 -11.97 -16.19 -2.07
CA LYS A 178 -13.22 -16.35 -1.29
C LYS A 178 -14.46 -16.36 -2.19
N GLN A 179 -14.54 -15.45 -3.16
CA GLN A 179 -15.62 -15.44 -4.16
C GLN A 179 -15.62 -16.71 -5.01
N GLN A 180 -14.45 -17.24 -5.38
CA GLN A 180 -14.30 -18.48 -6.12
C GLN A 180 -14.87 -19.69 -5.36
N GLU A 181 -14.59 -19.82 -4.06
CA GLU A 181 -15.16 -20.89 -3.23
C GLU A 181 -16.67 -20.72 -3.01
N GLU A 182 -17.16 -19.49 -2.83
CA GLU A 182 -18.60 -19.22 -2.74
C GLU A 182 -19.33 -19.59 -4.05
N LEU A 183 -18.75 -19.26 -5.20
CA LEU A 183 -19.29 -19.63 -6.51
C LEU A 183 -19.21 -21.14 -6.77
N LYS A 184 -18.17 -21.86 -6.32
CA LYS A 184 -18.15 -23.33 -6.34
C LYS A 184 -19.25 -23.94 -5.47
N GLY A 185 -19.51 -23.37 -4.29
CA GLY A 185 -20.62 -23.77 -3.43
C GLY A 185 -21.98 -23.58 -4.12
N LYS A 186 -22.20 -22.41 -4.71
CA LYS A 186 -23.40 -22.09 -5.52
C LYS A 186 -23.54 -23.02 -6.73
N LEU A 187 -22.45 -23.31 -7.44
CA LEU A 187 -22.44 -24.25 -8.57
C LEU A 187 -22.91 -25.64 -8.13
N SER A 188 -22.34 -26.19 -7.05
CA SER A 188 -22.73 -27.52 -6.53
C SER A 188 -24.19 -27.56 -6.04
N ALA A 189 -24.71 -26.46 -5.50
CA ALA A 189 -26.13 -26.35 -5.15
C ALA A 189 -27.02 -26.34 -6.41
N ALA A 190 -26.69 -25.51 -7.40
CA ALA A 190 -27.45 -25.41 -8.64
C ALA A 190 -27.42 -26.70 -9.49
N GLU A 191 -26.31 -27.46 -9.48
CA GLU A 191 -26.22 -28.77 -10.12
C GLU A 191 -27.19 -29.79 -9.47
N LYS A 192 -27.38 -29.73 -8.15
CA LYS A 192 -28.38 -30.53 -7.44
C LYS A 192 -29.79 -30.08 -7.78
N THR A 193 -30.07 -28.77 -7.83
CA THR A 193 -31.37 -28.23 -8.24
C THR A 193 -31.74 -28.69 -9.65
N LYS A 194 -30.85 -28.53 -10.63
CA LYS A 194 -31.06 -29.03 -12.00
C LYS A 194 -31.28 -30.55 -12.02
N THR A 195 -30.51 -31.31 -11.25
CA THR A 195 -30.70 -32.78 -11.16
C THR A 195 -32.07 -33.14 -10.58
N GLN A 196 -32.59 -32.35 -9.63
CA GLN A 196 -33.92 -32.56 -9.06
C GLN A 196 -35.03 -32.15 -10.03
N ALA A 197 -34.93 -30.99 -10.68
CA ALA A 197 -35.88 -30.54 -11.70
C ALA A 197 -35.98 -31.55 -12.86
N THR A 198 -34.86 -32.10 -13.35
CA THR A 198 -34.87 -33.18 -14.35
C THR A 198 -35.62 -34.42 -13.86
N LYS A 199 -35.48 -34.81 -12.58
CA LYS A 199 -36.21 -35.95 -12.03
C LYS A 199 -37.70 -35.67 -11.92
N ASN A 200 -38.09 -34.50 -11.40
CA ASN A 200 -39.48 -34.07 -11.29
C ASN A 200 -40.15 -34.10 -12.67
N LEU A 201 -39.51 -33.54 -13.70
CA LEU A 201 -40.03 -33.50 -15.06
C LEU A 201 -40.25 -34.90 -15.65
N GLU A 202 -39.31 -35.84 -15.45
CA GLU A 202 -39.47 -37.23 -15.92
C GLU A 202 -40.52 -38.02 -15.12
N GLU A 203 -40.70 -37.71 -13.82
CA GLU A 203 -41.76 -38.27 -12.98
C GLU A 203 -43.15 -37.77 -13.42
N VAL A 204 -43.31 -36.45 -13.63
CA VAL A 204 -44.55 -35.82 -14.13
C VAL A 204 -44.93 -36.38 -15.50
N LYS A 205 -43.99 -36.46 -16.46
CA LYS A 205 -44.24 -37.09 -17.78
C LYS A 205 -44.70 -38.54 -17.66
N ARG A 206 -44.10 -39.30 -16.74
CA ARG A 206 -44.45 -40.71 -16.52
C ARG A 206 -45.85 -40.86 -15.91
N GLU A 207 -46.18 -40.04 -14.92
CA GLU A 207 -47.52 -40.03 -14.33
C GLU A 207 -48.59 -39.63 -15.35
N ALA A 208 -48.37 -38.55 -16.10
CA ALA A 208 -49.24 -38.10 -17.20
C ALA A 208 -49.49 -39.22 -18.21
N ALA A 209 -48.42 -39.85 -18.72
CA ALA A 209 -48.53 -40.97 -19.67
C ALA A 209 -49.36 -42.14 -19.09
N GLN A 210 -49.20 -42.47 -17.81
CA GLN A 210 -49.95 -43.53 -17.16
C GLN A 210 -51.43 -43.16 -16.90
N ARG A 211 -51.71 -41.90 -16.54
CA ARG A 211 -53.08 -41.37 -16.38
C ARG A 211 -53.83 -41.39 -17.71
N LEU A 212 -53.22 -40.87 -18.77
CA LEU A 212 -53.79 -40.88 -20.12
C LEU A 212 -54.01 -42.30 -20.65
N GLN A 213 -53.07 -43.23 -20.44
CA GLN A 213 -53.25 -44.63 -20.82
C GLN A 213 -54.46 -45.27 -20.13
N ASN A 214 -54.65 -45.01 -18.83
CA ASN A 214 -55.78 -45.52 -18.07
C ASN A 214 -57.12 -44.90 -18.52
N ALA A 215 -57.14 -43.59 -18.78
CA ALA A 215 -58.33 -42.88 -19.26
C ALA A 215 -58.73 -43.33 -20.68
N GLU A 216 -57.77 -43.52 -21.59
CA GLU A 216 -58.05 -44.08 -22.91
C GLU A 216 -58.55 -45.52 -22.84
N LYS A 217 -58.03 -46.34 -21.93
CA LYS A 217 -58.52 -47.71 -21.71
C LYS A 217 -59.97 -47.71 -21.24
N ALA A 218 -60.31 -46.91 -20.22
CA ALA A 218 -61.67 -46.79 -19.72
C ALA A 218 -62.66 -46.29 -20.80
N LYS A 219 -62.24 -45.33 -21.63
CA LYS A 219 -63.04 -44.86 -22.77
C LYS A 219 -63.27 -45.97 -23.81
N ARG A 220 -62.25 -46.76 -24.15
CA ARG A 220 -62.40 -47.90 -25.09
C ARG A 220 -63.35 -48.97 -24.54
N GLU A 221 -63.20 -49.35 -23.28
CA GLU A 221 -64.09 -50.32 -22.61
C GLU A 221 -65.56 -49.85 -22.65
N LYS A 222 -65.81 -48.56 -22.46
CA LYS A 222 -67.16 -47.95 -22.55
C LYS A 222 -67.70 -47.86 -23.98
N HIS A 223 -66.83 -47.58 -24.96
CA HIS A 223 -67.21 -47.59 -26.37
C HIS A 223 -67.58 -49.01 -26.84
N ASP A 224 -66.83 -50.03 -26.44
CA ASP A 224 -67.14 -51.43 -26.74
C ASP A 224 -68.46 -51.88 -26.10
N GLU A 225 -68.75 -51.45 -24.86
CA GLU A 225 -70.04 -51.66 -24.20
C GLU A 225 -71.19 -51.01 -25.00
N LEU A 226 -71.01 -49.77 -25.45
CA LEU A 226 -71.97 -49.04 -26.28
C LEU A 226 -72.27 -49.76 -27.61
N VAL A 227 -71.23 -50.19 -28.33
CA VAL A 227 -71.38 -50.92 -29.61
C VAL A 227 -72.11 -52.25 -29.40
N GLY A 228 -71.82 -52.94 -28.30
CA GLY A 228 -72.57 -54.12 -27.88
C GLY A 228 -74.07 -53.83 -27.70
N LYS A 229 -74.42 -52.78 -26.94
CA LYS A 229 -75.83 -52.39 -26.70
C LYS A 229 -76.56 -51.86 -27.93
N GLN A 230 -75.87 -51.16 -28.83
CA GLN A 230 -76.43 -50.79 -30.13
C GLN A 230 -76.73 -52.02 -30.99
N THR A 231 -75.85 -53.03 -30.99
CA THR A 231 -76.04 -54.29 -31.71
C THR A 231 -77.23 -55.09 -31.13
N GLU A 232 -77.33 -55.22 -29.81
CA GLU A 232 -78.49 -55.82 -29.13
C GLU A 232 -79.80 -55.09 -29.49
N ALA A 233 -79.79 -53.75 -29.53
CA ALA A 233 -80.95 -52.95 -29.91
C ALA A 233 -81.36 -53.16 -31.39
N GLY A 234 -80.38 -53.26 -32.30
CA GLY A 234 -80.62 -53.56 -33.71
C GLY A 234 -81.25 -54.94 -33.93
N GLN A 235 -80.75 -55.97 -33.25
CA GLN A 235 -81.34 -57.31 -33.26
C GLN A 235 -82.76 -57.31 -32.70
N GLN A 236 -82.99 -56.59 -31.59
CA GLN A 236 -84.32 -56.49 -30.97
C GLN A 236 -85.32 -55.74 -31.86
N GLN A 237 -84.87 -54.73 -32.62
CA GLN A 237 -85.68 -54.02 -33.62
C GLN A 237 -86.04 -54.92 -34.82
N ALA A 238 -85.10 -55.74 -35.29
CA ALA A 238 -85.37 -56.71 -36.36
C ALA A 238 -86.39 -57.79 -35.92
N LEU A 239 -86.30 -58.25 -34.66
CA LEU A 239 -87.28 -59.16 -34.08
C LEU A 239 -88.69 -58.53 -34.02
N ILE A 240 -88.79 -57.25 -33.61
CA ILE A 240 -90.05 -56.50 -33.62
C ILE A 240 -90.67 -56.47 -35.02
N THR A 241 -89.89 -56.08 -36.04
CA THR A 241 -90.38 -56.01 -37.43
C THR A 241 -90.87 -57.38 -37.93
N LYS A 242 -90.16 -58.47 -37.57
CA LYS A 242 -90.59 -59.84 -37.89
C LYS A 242 -91.92 -60.19 -37.20
N THR A 243 -92.04 -59.96 -35.89
CA THR A 243 -93.26 -60.28 -35.13
C THR A 243 -94.44 -59.40 -35.55
N GLU A 244 -94.23 -58.14 -35.94
CA GLU A 244 -95.28 -57.27 -36.50
C GLU A 244 -95.83 -57.81 -37.82
N LYS A 245 -94.97 -58.32 -38.71
CA LYS A 245 -95.42 -58.99 -39.93
C LYS A 245 -96.19 -60.28 -39.61
N GLU A 246 -95.63 -61.15 -38.76
CA GLU A 246 -96.29 -62.41 -38.37
C GLU A 246 -97.64 -62.18 -37.68
N LEU A 247 -97.81 -61.05 -36.98
CA LEU A 247 -99.06 -60.62 -36.37
C LEU A 247 -100.07 -60.12 -37.40
N ALA A 248 -99.63 -59.36 -38.41
CA ALA A 248 -100.47 -58.95 -39.53
C ALA A 248 -100.98 -60.18 -40.30
N ASP A 249 -100.10 -61.14 -40.60
CA ASP A 249 -100.45 -62.41 -41.26
C ASP A 249 -101.50 -63.22 -40.44
N ALA A 250 -101.33 -63.28 -39.11
CA ALA A 250 -102.31 -63.93 -38.22
C ALA A 250 -103.66 -63.20 -38.18
N THR A 251 -103.63 -61.86 -38.16
CA THR A 251 -104.84 -61.02 -38.17
C THR A 251 -105.60 -61.20 -39.49
N GLN A 252 -104.90 -61.28 -40.62
CA GLN A 252 -105.49 -61.57 -41.93
C GLN A 252 -106.10 -62.98 -41.97
N ARG A 253 -105.38 -64.01 -41.49
CA ARG A 253 -105.90 -65.39 -41.38
C ARG A 253 -107.22 -65.44 -40.58
N ILE A 254 -107.32 -64.72 -39.46
CA ILE A 254 -108.55 -64.62 -38.67
C ILE A 254 -109.69 -63.98 -39.48
N ALA A 255 -109.42 -62.90 -40.22
CA ALA A 255 -110.42 -62.24 -41.05
C ALA A 255 -110.90 -63.13 -42.21
N GLU A 256 -110.00 -63.86 -42.86
CA GLU A 256 -110.31 -64.82 -43.93
C GLU A 256 -111.14 -66.01 -43.43
N LEU A 257 -110.80 -66.58 -42.27
CA LEU A 257 -111.59 -67.64 -41.63
C LEU A 257 -112.98 -67.14 -41.23
N ALA A 258 -113.08 -65.96 -40.60
CA ALA A 258 -114.35 -65.37 -40.22
C ALA A 258 -115.25 -65.05 -41.43
N LYS A 259 -114.66 -64.51 -42.51
CA LYS A 259 -115.35 -64.30 -43.79
C LYS A 259 -115.84 -65.62 -44.39
N THR A 260 -114.99 -66.65 -44.40
CA THR A 260 -115.34 -67.98 -44.91
C THR A 260 -116.53 -68.55 -44.15
N ILE A 261 -116.51 -68.53 -42.81
CA ILE A 261 -117.62 -69.00 -41.97
C ILE A 261 -118.93 -68.27 -42.35
N ALA A 262 -118.91 -66.93 -42.45
CA ALA A 262 -120.08 -66.14 -42.81
C ALA A 262 -120.63 -66.45 -44.22
N GLU A 263 -119.76 -66.61 -45.22
CA GLU A 263 -120.16 -67.00 -46.59
C GLU A 263 -120.77 -68.42 -46.62
N LYS A 264 -120.19 -69.37 -45.88
CA LYS A 264 -120.74 -70.73 -45.80
C LYS A 264 -122.06 -70.76 -45.04
N ASP A 265 -122.19 -70.02 -43.94
CA ASP A 265 -123.45 -69.92 -43.17
C ASP A 265 -124.59 -69.34 -44.03
N GLN A 266 -124.33 -68.31 -44.84
CA GLN A 266 -125.31 -67.78 -45.80
C GLN A 266 -125.72 -68.85 -46.83
N LYS A 267 -124.77 -69.59 -47.41
CA LYS A 267 -125.06 -70.64 -48.39
C LYS A 267 -125.78 -71.85 -47.76
N ILE A 268 -125.48 -72.19 -46.51
CA ILE A 268 -126.19 -73.20 -45.69
C ILE A 268 -127.64 -72.77 -45.48
N GLN A 269 -127.90 -71.51 -45.11
CA GLN A 269 -129.26 -70.99 -44.97
C GLN A 269 -130.04 -71.06 -46.28
N GLU A 270 -129.42 -70.71 -47.41
CA GLU A 270 -130.08 -70.74 -48.72
C GLU A 270 -130.37 -72.17 -49.19
N LEU A 271 -129.42 -73.10 -49.02
CA LEU A 271 -129.63 -74.52 -49.31
C LEU A 271 -130.74 -75.12 -48.45
N ASN A 272 -130.84 -74.76 -47.17
CA ASN A 272 -131.93 -75.20 -46.30
C ASN A 272 -133.31 -74.72 -46.80
N LYS A 273 -133.43 -73.47 -47.28
CA LYS A 273 -134.67 -72.99 -47.93
C LYS A 273 -134.97 -73.76 -49.21
N GLN A 274 -133.96 -73.99 -50.06
CA GLN A 274 -134.11 -74.75 -51.31
C GLN A 274 -134.60 -76.18 -51.02
N ILE A 275 -134.02 -76.87 -50.04
CA ILE A 275 -134.43 -78.22 -49.62
C ILE A 275 -135.86 -78.23 -49.07
N ALA A 276 -136.25 -77.22 -48.27
CA ALA A 276 -137.62 -77.10 -47.76
C ALA A 276 -138.65 -76.88 -48.90
N ASN A 277 -138.31 -76.06 -49.88
CA ASN A 277 -139.12 -75.84 -51.08
C ASN A 277 -139.23 -77.12 -51.92
N LEU A 278 -138.12 -77.80 -52.19
CA LEU A 278 -138.09 -79.06 -52.94
C LEU A 278 -138.91 -80.17 -52.23
N LYS A 279 -138.79 -80.30 -50.90
CA LYS A 279 -139.60 -81.25 -50.10
C LYS A 279 -141.10 -80.90 -50.13
N THR A 280 -141.45 -79.62 -50.21
CA THR A 280 -142.84 -79.18 -50.38
C THR A 280 -143.36 -79.51 -51.77
N GLN A 281 -142.59 -79.22 -52.83
CA GLN A 281 -142.89 -79.64 -54.20
C GLN A 281 -143.03 -81.17 -54.29
N LYS A 282 -142.16 -81.94 -53.62
CA LYS A 282 -142.25 -83.41 -53.57
C LYS A 282 -143.60 -83.85 -53.04
N LYS A 283 -144.05 -83.32 -51.89
CA LYS A 283 -145.39 -83.64 -51.32
C LYS A 283 -146.52 -83.33 -52.31
N THR A 284 -146.43 -82.20 -53.04
CA THR A 284 -147.40 -81.85 -54.08
C THR A 284 -147.38 -82.83 -55.25
N ILE A 285 -146.19 -83.24 -55.71
CA ILE A 285 -146.03 -84.22 -56.80
C ILE A 285 -146.47 -85.62 -56.34
N ASP A 286 -146.14 -86.04 -55.12
CA ASP A 286 -146.57 -87.31 -54.51
C ASP A 286 -148.11 -87.39 -54.42
N SER A 287 -148.76 -86.30 -53.98
CA SER A 287 -150.23 -86.19 -53.94
C SER A 287 -150.85 -86.24 -55.34
N ALA A 288 -150.28 -85.49 -56.29
CA ALA A 288 -150.72 -85.53 -57.68
C ALA A 288 -150.53 -86.93 -58.30
N LEU A 289 -149.41 -87.61 -58.02
CA LEU A 289 -149.16 -88.98 -58.47
C LEU A 289 -150.16 -89.97 -57.90
N ALA A 290 -150.58 -89.83 -56.64
CA ALA A 290 -151.64 -90.66 -56.07
C ALA A 290 -152.97 -90.46 -56.83
N THR A 291 -153.34 -89.20 -57.13
CA THR A 291 -154.54 -88.88 -57.93
C THR A 291 -154.44 -89.42 -59.36
N PHE A 292 -153.32 -89.21 -60.05
CA PHE A 292 -153.10 -89.72 -61.41
C PHE A 292 -153.01 -91.23 -61.46
N LYS A 293 -152.49 -91.89 -60.42
CA LYS A 293 -152.51 -93.34 -60.31
C LYS A 293 -153.94 -93.86 -60.16
N GLN A 294 -154.76 -93.25 -59.29
CA GLN A 294 -156.17 -93.64 -59.19
C GLN A 294 -156.90 -93.49 -60.54
N GLY A 295 -156.71 -92.35 -61.23
CA GLY A 295 -157.28 -92.15 -62.56
C GLY A 295 -156.74 -93.11 -63.63
N LEU A 296 -155.49 -93.55 -63.52
CA LEU A 296 -154.89 -94.58 -64.37
C LEU A 296 -155.48 -95.96 -64.08
N ASP A 297 -155.60 -96.35 -62.81
CA ASP A 297 -156.18 -97.63 -62.37
C ASP A 297 -157.69 -97.69 -62.77
N GLU A 298 -158.42 -96.57 -62.67
CA GLU A 298 -159.80 -96.43 -63.15
C GLU A 298 -159.90 -96.55 -64.68
N ALA A 299 -159.04 -95.85 -65.44
CA ALA A 299 -159.01 -95.94 -66.90
C ALA A 299 -158.59 -97.33 -67.40
N GLU A 300 -157.69 -98.02 -66.68
CA GLU A 300 -157.32 -99.40 -66.95
C GLU A 300 -158.49 -100.36 -66.68
N ALA A 301 -159.23 -100.16 -65.60
CA ALA A 301 -160.44 -100.92 -65.31
C ALA A 301 -161.53 -100.71 -66.38
N MET A 302 -161.72 -99.49 -66.89
CA MET A 302 -162.65 -99.21 -68.00
C MET A 302 -162.23 -99.90 -69.29
N LYS A 303 -160.96 -99.75 -69.68
CA LYS A 303 -160.34 -100.41 -70.84
C LYS A 303 -160.48 -101.95 -70.77
N ASN A 304 -160.28 -102.54 -69.59
CA ASN A 304 -160.36 -103.99 -69.41
C ASN A 304 -161.82 -104.51 -69.35
N ARG A 305 -162.79 -103.70 -68.91
CA ARG A 305 -164.22 -104.06 -68.91
C ARG A 305 -164.87 -103.92 -70.29
N ASN A 306 -164.48 -102.90 -71.06
CA ASN A 306 -164.99 -102.65 -72.40
C ASN A 306 -163.89 -102.03 -73.27
N PRO A 307 -163.15 -102.83 -74.07
CA PRO A 307 -162.00 -102.36 -74.84
C PRO A 307 -162.41 -101.60 -76.11
N SER A 308 -163.01 -100.43 -75.94
CA SER A 308 -163.26 -99.48 -77.04
C SER A 308 -161.99 -98.66 -77.37
N PRO A 309 -161.87 -98.12 -78.60
CA PRO A 309 -160.77 -97.20 -78.96
C PRO A 309 -160.66 -95.98 -78.03
N GLU A 310 -161.80 -95.45 -77.56
CA GLU A 310 -161.87 -94.31 -76.64
C GLU A 310 -161.34 -94.65 -75.24
N ASN A 311 -161.64 -95.86 -74.73
CA ASN A 311 -161.13 -96.32 -73.44
C ASN A 311 -159.61 -96.60 -73.50
N ILE A 312 -159.11 -97.11 -74.63
CA ILE A 312 -157.67 -97.27 -74.87
C ILE A 312 -156.96 -95.92 -74.93
N ALA A 313 -157.54 -94.92 -75.61
CA ALA A 313 -157.00 -93.57 -75.68
C ALA A 313 -156.96 -92.90 -74.29
N THR A 314 -158.04 -93.01 -73.52
CA THR A 314 -158.14 -92.49 -72.15
C THR A 314 -157.06 -93.09 -71.23
N TYR A 315 -156.87 -94.42 -71.27
CA TYR A 315 -155.79 -95.09 -70.55
C TYR A 315 -154.40 -94.59 -70.95
N ASN A 316 -154.13 -94.45 -72.26
CA ASN A 316 -152.82 -93.98 -72.74
C ASN A 316 -152.52 -92.53 -72.32
N ILE A 317 -153.54 -91.65 -72.30
CA ILE A 317 -153.40 -90.27 -71.79
C ILE A 317 -153.11 -90.29 -70.29
N ALA A 318 -153.90 -91.01 -69.50
CA ALA A 318 -153.68 -91.13 -68.05
C ALA A 318 -152.29 -91.68 -67.73
N LYS A 319 -151.82 -92.67 -68.50
CA LYS A 319 -150.48 -93.25 -68.37
C LYS A 319 -149.39 -92.21 -68.68
N SER A 320 -149.51 -91.46 -69.77
CA SER A 320 -148.53 -90.41 -70.11
C SER A 320 -148.45 -89.35 -69.00
N TRP A 321 -149.58 -88.93 -68.44
CA TRP A 321 -149.61 -87.94 -67.36
C TRP A 321 -149.00 -88.49 -66.07
N TYR A 322 -149.25 -89.76 -65.75
CA TYR A 322 -148.58 -90.46 -64.64
C TYR A 322 -147.06 -90.56 -64.86
N ASP A 323 -146.61 -91.00 -66.04
CA ASP A 323 -145.19 -91.16 -66.38
C ASP A 323 -144.44 -89.82 -66.35
N ASP A 324 -145.05 -88.73 -66.81
CA ASP A 324 -144.44 -87.39 -66.75
C ASP A 324 -144.40 -86.81 -65.34
N LYS A 325 -145.43 -87.05 -64.51
CA LYS A 325 -145.37 -86.72 -63.08
C LYS A 325 -144.36 -87.58 -62.34
N LYS A 326 -144.14 -88.83 -62.78
CA LYS A 326 -143.14 -89.72 -62.21
C LYS A 326 -141.72 -89.22 -62.51
N LYS A 327 -141.43 -88.84 -63.76
CA LYS A 327 -140.17 -88.15 -64.14
C LYS A 327 -139.96 -86.87 -63.33
N ALA A 328 -141.00 -86.07 -63.10
CA ALA A 328 -140.92 -84.86 -62.29
C ALA A 328 -140.61 -85.16 -60.81
N GLN A 329 -141.18 -86.23 -60.25
CA GLN A 329 -140.86 -86.73 -58.91
C GLN A 329 -139.39 -87.16 -58.82
N ASP A 330 -138.92 -87.98 -59.76
CA ASP A 330 -137.56 -88.52 -59.75
C ASP A 330 -136.51 -87.41 -59.92
N LYS A 331 -136.79 -86.40 -60.78
CA LYS A 331 -135.96 -85.20 -60.87
C LYS A 331 -135.95 -84.39 -59.57
N ASN A 332 -137.11 -84.16 -58.94
CA ASN A 332 -137.19 -83.44 -57.66
C ASN A 332 -136.43 -84.17 -56.54
N ILE A 333 -136.44 -85.51 -56.54
CA ILE A 333 -135.62 -86.33 -55.62
C ILE A 333 -134.12 -86.12 -55.88
N GLN A 334 -133.67 -86.16 -57.14
CA GLN A 334 -132.27 -85.90 -57.50
C GLN A 334 -131.83 -84.48 -57.12
N ASP A 335 -132.63 -83.46 -57.42
CA ASP A 335 -132.37 -82.06 -57.05
C ASP A 335 -132.31 -81.89 -55.52
N THR A 336 -133.14 -82.63 -54.76
CA THR A 336 -133.10 -82.65 -53.29
C THR A 336 -131.82 -83.30 -52.77
N GLN A 337 -131.44 -84.47 -53.29
CA GLN A 337 -130.21 -85.18 -52.91
C GLN A 337 -128.98 -84.32 -53.17
N ARG A 338 -128.89 -83.70 -54.35
CA ARG A 338 -127.78 -82.80 -54.71
C ARG A 338 -127.71 -81.58 -53.80
N ALA A 339 -128.84 -81.01 -53.39
CA ALA A 339 -128.87 -79.90 -52.45
C ALA A 339 -128.47 -80.34 -51.02
N GLU A 340 -128.85 -81.53 -50.58
CA GLU A 340 -128.43 -82.12 -49.29
C GLU A 340 -126.93 -82.49 -49.28
N GLU A 341 -126.37 -82.94 -50.40
CA GLU A 341 -124.93 -83.15 -50.57
C GLU A 341 -124.15 -81.83 -50.55
N GLU A 342 -124.60 -80.79 -51.27
CA GLU A 342 -123.97 -79.47 -51.18
C GLU A 342 -124.06 -78.92 -49.76
N LEU A 343 -125.20 -79.09 -49.08
CA LEU A 343 -125.38 -78.67 -47.68
C LEU A 343 -124.36 -79.33 -46.76
N ARG A 344 -124.16 -80.65 -46.86
CA ARG A 344 -123.13 -81.38 -46.09
C ARG A 344 -121.72 -80.85 -46.38
N ALA A 345 -121.38 -80.66 -47.66
CA ALA A 345 -120.07 -80.12 -48.04
C ALA A 345 -119.83 -78.71 -47.47
N ARG A 346 -120.80 -77.79 -47.58
CA ARG A 346 -120.68 -76.43 -47.00
C ARG A 346 -120.63 -76.44 -45.48
N THR A 347 -121.36 -77.35 -44.83
CA THR A 347 -121.32 -77.54 -43.37
C THR A 347 -119.93 -77.97 -42.92
N ALA A 348 -119.32 -78.95 -43.60
CA ALA A 348 -117.96 -79.41 -43.32
C ALA A 348 -116.89 -78.34 -43.59
N GLU A 349 -116.99 -77.59 -44.70
CA GLU A 349 -116.11 -76.46 -45.00
C GLU A 349 -116.17 -75.38 -43.90
N ARG A 350 -117.37 -75.07 -43.40
CA ARG A 350 -117.59 -74.14 -42.29
C ARG A 350 -117.02 -74.68 -40.98
N ASP A 351 -117.24 -75.96 -40.65
CA ASP A 351 -116.70 -76.57 -39.43
C ASP A 351 -115.17 -76.58 -39.42
N ALA A 352 -114.54 -76.90 -40.55
CA ALA A 352 -113.09 -76.80 -40.68
C ALA A 352 -112.58 -75.38 -40.41
N ALA A 353 -113.18 -74.37 -41.03
CA ALA A 353 -112.81 -72.96 -40.80
C ALA A 353 -113.08 -72.51 -39.34
N ASN A 354 -114.15 -73.01 -38.71
CA ASN A 354 -114.50 -72.70 -37.33
C ASN A 354 -113.59 -73.41 -36.31
N ASN A 355 -113.06 -74.59 -36.63
CA ASN A 355 -112.09 -75.30 -35.81
C ASN A 355 -110.68 -74.67 -35.87
N ASP A 356 -110.29 -74.13 -37.02
CA ASP A 356 -109.03 -73.38 -37.20
C ASP A 356 -109.03 -72.01 -36.47
N LEU A 357 -110.19 -71.37 -36.34
CA LEU A 357 -110.33 -69.99 -35.85
C LEU A 357 -109.84 -69.78 -34.39
N PRO A 358 -110.12 -70.66 -33.41
CA PRO A 358 -109.54 -70.58 -32.06
C PRO A 358 -108.00 -70.62 -32.06
N GLN A 359 -107.39 -71.48 -32.87
CA GLN A 359 -105.93 -71.57 -32.95
C GLN A 359 -105.33 -70.29 -33.55
N ALA A 360 -105.90 -69.78 -34.64
CA ALA A 360 -105.46 -68.51 -35.23
C ALA A 360 -105.53 -67.33 -34.24
N ARG A 361 -106.57 -67.29 -33.40
CA ARG A 361 -106.70 -66.30 -32.30
C ARG A 361 -105.68 -66.48 -31.18
N LEU A 362 -105.33 -67.72 -30.84
CA LEU A 362 -104.27 -68.01 -29.86
C LEU A 362 -102.89 -67.58 -30.39
N ASP A 363 -102.62 -67.83 -31.66
CA ASP A 363 -101.39 -67.39 -32.33
C ASP A 363 -101.29 -65.86 -32.38
N GLU A 364 -102.38 -65.17 -32.73
CA GLU A 364 -102.46 -63.69 -32.71
C GLU A 364 -102.18 -63.13 -31.30
N LYS A 365 -102.81 -63.69 -30.26
CA LYS A 365 -102.58 -63.28 -28.87
C LYS A 365 -101.12 -63.47 -28.46
N THR A 366 -100.55 -64.63 -28.73
CA THR A 366 -99.16 -64.96 -28.40
C THR A 366 -98.17 -64.00 -29.07
N LYS A 367 -98.43 -63.65 -30.35
CA LYS A 367 -97.64 -62.67 -31.10
C LYS A 367 -97.78 -61.25 -30.54
N LYS A 368 -98.97 -60.82 -30.08
CA LYS A 368 -99.17 -59.52 -29.40
C LYS A 368 -98.37 -59.44 -28.09
N GLU A 369 -98.39 -60.49 -27.28
CA GLU A 369 -97.65 -60.55 -26.01
C GLU A 369 -96.13 -60.53 -26.25
N GLY A 370 -95.63 -61.33 -27.20
CA GLY A 370 -94.23 -61.32 -27.62
C GLY A 370 -93.77 -59.96 -28.16
N LEU A 371 -94.61 -59.29 -28.95
CA LEU A 371 -94.36 -57.94 -29.47
C LEU A 371 -94.27 -56.89 -28.35
N ALA A 372 -95.15 -56.94 -27.35
CA ALA A 372 -95.15 -56.02 -26.21
C ALA A 372 -93.89 -56.19 -25.35
N ALA A 373 -93.48 -57.44 -25.08
CA ALA A 373 -92.22 -57.74 -24.39
C ALA A 373 -91.00 -57.25 -25.19
N ALA A 374 -90.98 -57.49 -26.50
CA ALA A 374 -89.90 -57.07 -27.39
C ALA A 374 -89.75 -55.53 -27.44
N LYS A 375 -90.87 -54.79 -27.55
CA LYS A 375 -90.88 -53.32 -27.50
C LYS A 375 -90.41 -52.76 -26.15
N THR A 376 -90.77 -53.41 -25.05
CA THR A 376 -90.32 -53.04 -23.70
C THR A 376 -88.81 -53.24 -23.55
N LYS A 377 -88.27 -54.37 -24.01
CA LYS A 377 -86.82 -54.63 -24.01
C LYS A 377 -86.06 -53.64 -24.89
N LEU A 378 -86.57 -53.33 -26.08
CA LEU A 378 -85.95 -52.32 -26.96
C LEU A 378 -85.93 -50.93 -26.31
N LYS A 379 -86.98 -50.53 -25.60
CA LYS A 379 -87.00 -49.25 -24.85
C LYS A 379 -85.90 -49.20 -23.79
N SER A 380 -85.73 -50.27 -23.02
CA SER A 380 -84.65 -50.38 -22.02
C SER A 380 -83.26 -50.31 -22.66
N LEU A 381 -83.03 -51.03 -23.77
CA LEU A 381 -81.77 -51.00 -24.51
C LEU A 381 -81.46 -49.59 -25.06
N ARG A 382 -82.45 -48.88 -25.61
CA ARG A 382 -82.27 -47.49 -26.08
C ARG A 382 -81.87 -46.55 -24.93
N GLN A 383 -82.46 -46.71 -23.75
CA GLN A 383 -82.08 -45.94 -22.56
C GLN A 383 -80.66 -46.27 -22.05
N GLN A 384 -80.21 -47.51 -22.20
CA GLN A 384 -78.82 -47.90 -21.89
C GLN A 384 -77.84 -47.28 -22.90
N VAL A 385 -78.15 -47.35 -24.20
CA VAL A 385 -77.39 -46.72 -25.28
C VAL A 385 -77.26 -45.21 -25.05
N GLU A 386 -78.34 -44.51 -24.72
CA GLU A 386 -78.33 -43.07 -24.44
C GLU A 386 -77.45 -42.70 -23.23
N ARG A 387 -77.49 -43.50 -22.15
CA ARG A 387 -76.59 -43.33 -20.99
C ARG A 387 -75.13 -43.56 -21.35
N LEU A 388 -74.83 -44.63 -22.08
CA LEU A 388 -73.46 -44.96 -22.48
C LEU A 388 -72.88 -43.93 -23.47
N GLN A 389 -73.70 -43.37 -24.37
CA GLN A 389 -73.30 -42.25 -25.25
C GLN A 389 -72.94 -41.00 -24.43
N LYS A 390 -73.69 -40.73 -23.37
CA LYS A 390 -73.37 -39.63 -22.46
C LYS A 390 -72.08 -39.93 -21.68
N GLU A 391 -71.94 -41.11 -21.09
CA GLU A 391 -70.71 -41.54 -20.40
C GLU A 391 -69.48 -41.46 -21.31
N GLU A 392 -69.56 -41.89 -22.58
CA GLU A 392 -68.47 -41.75 -23.54
C GLU A 392 -68.13 -40.28 -23.86
N THR A 393 -69.14 -39.40 -23.93
CA THR A 393 -68.96 -37.96 -24.16
C THR A 393 -68.30 -37.30 -22.96
N ASP A 394 -68.81 -37.56 -21.76
CA ASP A 394 -68.27 -37.04 -20.50
C ASP A 394 -66.82 -37.54 -20.28
N LEU A 395 -66.53 -38.81 -20.60
CA LEU A 395 -65.17 -39.37 -20.57
C LEU A 395 -64.25 -38.77 -21.64
N LYS A 396 -64.78 -38.42 -22.82
CA LYS A 396 -63.99 -37.73 -23.85
C LYS A 396 -63.59 -36.34 -23.36
N THR A 397 -64.52 -35.54 -22.84
CA THR A 397 -64.22 -34.23 -22.27
C THR A 397 -63.22 -34.36 -21.12
N THR A 398 -63.43 -35.30 -20.19
CA THR A 398 -62.49 -35.58 -19.10
C THR A 398 -61.07 -35.95 -19.59
N LEU A 399 -60.96 -36.69 -20.69
CA LEU A 399 -59.67 -37.04 -21.31
C LEU A 399 -59.00 -35.82 -21.94
N ASP A 400 -59.76 -34.96 -22.61
CA ASP A 400 -59.25 -33.75 -23.27
C ASP A 400 -58.81 -32.72 -22.20
N ASP A 401 -59.58 -32.56 -21.10
CA ASP A 401 -59.22 -31.74 -19.94
C ASP A 401 -57.98 -32.27 -19.21
N ALA A 402 -57.87 -33.60 -19.03
CA ALA A 402 -56.70 -34.23 -18.42
C ALA A 402 -55.43 -34.03 -19.27
N LYS A 403 -55.54 -34.09 -20.60
CA LYS A 403 -54.42 -33.77 -21.50
C LYS A 403 -53.95 -32.34 -21.33
N ALA A 404 -54.86 -31.37 -21.30
CA ALA A 404 -54.50 -29.97 -21.11
C ALA A 404 -53.86 -29.71 -19.73
N ALA A 405 -54.34 -30.36 -18.67
CA ALA A 405 -53.77 -30.25 -17.33
C ALA A 405 -52.37 -30.91 -17.21
N ASP A 406 -52.20 -32.10 -17.79
CA ASP A 406 -50.91 -32.79 -17.81
C ASP A 406 -49.89 -32.05 -18.71
N GLU A 407 -50.32 -31.47 -19.85
CA GLU A 407 -49.47 -30.61 -20.71
C GLU A 407 -48.99 -29.37 -19.95
N ALA A 408 -49.87 -28.66 -19.24
CA ALA A 408 -49.49 -27.49 -18.43
C ALA A 408 -48.52 -27.86 -17.28
N SER A 409 -48.71 -29.01 -16.62
CA SER A 409 -47.81 -29.48 -15.56
C SER A 409 -46.42 -29.88 -16.08
N ILE A 410 -46.35 -30.43 -17.30
CA ILE A 410 -45.09 -30.70 -18.00
C ILE A 410 -44.41 -29.39 -18.42
N GLU A 411 -45.17 -28.38 -18.86
CA GLU A 411 -44.63 -27.06 -19.22
C GLU A 411 -44.03 -26.34 -17.99
N GLU A 412 -44.74 -26.29 -16.86
CA GLU A 412 -44.24 -25.73 -15.59
C GLU A 412 -42.94 -26.43 -15.14
N SER A 413 -42.93 -27.76 -15.14
CA SER A 413 -41.73 -28.57 -14.81
C SER A 413 -40.58 -28.38 -15.81
N THR A 414 -40.87 -27.97 -17.04
CA THR A 414 -39.86 -27.67 -18.06
C THR A 414 -39.27 -26.28 -17.85
N GLN A 415 -40.08 -25.29 -17.46
CA GLN A 415 -39.63 -23.95 -17.09
C GLN A 415 -38.73 -24.00 -15.85
N GLU A 416 -39.08 -24.77 -14.80
CA GLU A 416 -38.18 -24.98 -13.63
C GLU A 416 -36.80 -25.53 -14.03
N LEU A 417 -36.75 -26.42 -15.03
CA LEU A 417 -35.50 -27.00 -15.54
C LEU A 417 -34.70 -26.01 -16.40
N GLU A 418 -35.37 -25.13 -17.14
CA GLU A 418 -34.76 -24.04 -17.90
C GLU A 418 -34.15 -22.99 -16.97
N GLU A 419 -34.91 -22.48 -15.98
CA GLU A 419 -34.41 -21.56 -14.96
C GLU A 419 -33.21 -22.13 -14.18
N ALA A 420 -33.27 -23.41 -13.80
CA ALA A 420 -32.15 -24.09 -13.14
C ALA A 420 -30.91 -24.27 -14.05
N THR A 421 -31.11 -24.24 -15.37
CA THR A 421 -30.03 -24.30 -16.38
C THR A 421 -29.39 -22.93 -16.58
N ASP A 422 -30.19 -21.88 -16.74
CA ASP A 422 -29.70 -20.51 -16.90
C ASP A 422 -28.96 -20.00 -15.65
N ALA A 423 -29.46 -20.36 -14.46
CA ALA A 423 -28.78 -20.09 -13.20
C ALA A 423 -27.41 -20.79 -13.13
N LEU A 424 -27.31 -22.04 -13.64
CA LEU A 424 -26.05 -22.77 -13.70
C LEU A 424 -25.03 -22.12 -14.62
N ASP A 425 -25.45 -21.71 -15.81
CA ASP A 425 -24.54 -21.13 -16.80
C ASP A 425 -24.11 -19.71 -16.39
N THR A 426 -25.00 -18.92 -15.77
CA THR A 426 -24.65 -17.64 -15.11
C THR A 426 -23.58 -17.82 -14.02
N ILE A 427 -23.69 -18.86 -13.18
CA ILE A 427 -22.70 -19.18 -12.14
C ILE A 427 -21.36 -19.62 -12.78
N ARG A 428 -21.41 -20.42 -13.86
CA ARG A 428 -20.20 -20.88 -14.58
C ARG A 428 -19.45 -19.72 -15.24
N GLU A 429 -20.15 -18.78 -15.85
CA GLU A 429 -19.55 -17.58 -16.43
C GLU A 429 -18.93 -16.68 -15.35
N SER A 430 -19.65 -16.44 -14.26
CA SER A 430 -19.12 -15.72 -13.08
C SER A 430 -17.87 -16.38 -12.51
N LEU A 431 -17.84 -17.71 -12.42
CA LEU A 431 -16.69 -18.49 -11.94
C LEU A 431 -15.51 -18.40 -12.92
N ARG A 432 -15.78 -18.35 -14.23
CA ARG A 432 -14.76 -18.17 -15.28
C ARG A 432 -14.07 -16.81 -15.15
N ASP A 433 -14.85 -15.75 -15.00
CA ASP A 433 -14.36 -14.38 -14.79
C ASP A 433 -13.50 -14.24 -13.53
N VAL A 434 -13.96 -14.82 -12.41
CA VAL A 434 -13.20 -14.83 -11.16
C VAL A 434 -11.90 -15.63 -11.32
N ASN A 435 -11.94 -16.80 -11.98
CA ASN A 435 -10.75 -17.60 -12.26
C ASN A 435 -9.73 -16.83 -13.10
N THR A 436 -10.15 -16.11 -14.15
CA THR A 436 -9.26 -15.27 -14.97
C THR A 436 -8.62 -14.16 -14.12
N LYS A 437 -9.41 -13.42 -13.33
CA LYS A 437 -8.89 -12.38 -12.42
C LYS A 437 -7.89 -12.93 -11.39
N VAL A 438 -8.14 -14.13 -10.86
CA VAL A 438 -7.22 -14.84 -9.96
C VAL A 438 -5.92 -15.22 -10.69
N GLN A 439 -6.00 -15.71 -11.93
CA GLN A 439 -4.83 -16.04 -12.75
C GLN A 439 -3.99 -14.80 -13.06
N ASP A 440 -4.60 -13.71 -13.50
CA ASP A 440 -3.93 -12.44 -13.82
C ASP A 440 -3.19 -11.89 -12.58
N LEU A 441 -3.87 -11.76 -11.44
CA LEU A 441 -3.24 -11.32 -10.19
C LEU A 441 -2.15 -12.29 -9.70
N THR A 442 -2.33 -13.60 -9.88
CA THR A 442 -1.29 -14.59 -9.55
C THR A 442 -0.06 -14.44 -10.43
N HIS A 443 -0.22 -14.04 -11.69
CA HIS A 443 0.87 -13.79 -12.63
C HIS A 443 1.59 -12.44 -12.37
N ASP A 444 0.83 -11.40 -12.01
CA ASP A 444 1.37 -10.06 -11.74
C ASP A 444 2.03 -9.93 -10.36
N LEU A 445 1.57 -10.68 -9.36
CA LEU A 445 2.07 -10.58 -7.98
C LEU A 445 3.60 -10.82 -7.86
N PRO A 446 4.22 -11.83 -8.52
CA PRO A 446 5.69 -11.96 -8.59
C PRO A 446 6.38 -10.71 -9.15
N THR A 447 5.80 -10.07 -10.18
CA THR A 447 6.35 -8.85 -10.80
C THR A 447 6.23 -7.64 -9.86
N LEU A 448 5.15 -7.54 -9.08
CA LEU A 448 4.98 -6.52 -8.04
C LEU A 448 5.96 -6.73 -6.87
N ILE A 449 6.12 -7.98 -6.40
CA ILE A 449 7.11 -8.33 -5.36
C ILE A 449 8.52 -7.97 -5.81
N ALA A 450 8.91 -8.34 -7.04
CA ALA A 450 10.22 -7.99 -7.59
C ALA A 450 10.44 -6.46 -7.73
N LYS A 451 9.38 -5.68 -7.98
CA LYS A 451 9.44 -4.21 -7.97
C LYS A 451 9.63 -3.67 -6.54
N ALA A 452 8.92 -4.22 -5.55
CA ALA A 452 9.07 -3.85 -4.14
C ALA A 452 10.47 -4.16 -3.61
N GLU A 453 11.00 -5.37 -3.85
CA GLU A 453 12.37 -5.74 -3.47
C GLU A 453 13.42 -4.81 -4.09
N ARG A 454 13.27 -4.42 -5.36
CA ARG A 454 14.20 -3.48 -6.01
C ARG A 454 14.16 -2.10 -5.36
N ALA A 455 12.97 -1.62 -4.98
CA ALA A 455 12.82 -0.35 -4.28
C ALA A 455 13.40 -0.42 -2.86
N GLU A 456 13.20 -1.53 -2.14
CA GLU A 456 13.76 -1.73 -0.80
C GLU A 456 15.29 -1.83 -0.82
N ARG A 457 15.88 -2.54 -1.81
CA ARG A 457 17.34 -2.58 -2.02
C ARG A 457 17.88 -1.19 -2.30
N LYS A 458 17.26 -0.43 -3.21
CA LYS A 458 17.65 0.97 -3.49
C LYS A 458 17.59 1.84 -2.23
N HIS A 459 16.54 1.71 -1.41
CA HIS A 459 16.44 2.43 -0.14
C HIS A 459 17.55 2.05 0.86
N LYS A 460 17.95 0.77 0.93
CA LYS A 460 19.11 0.32 1.73
C LYS A 460 20.43 0.91 1.21
N ASP A 461 20.62 0.95 -0.10
CA ASP A 461 21.81 1.53 -0.74
C ASP A 461 21.88 3.06 -0.52
N ASP A 462 20.79 3.79 -0.77
CA ASP A 462 20.72 5.25 -0.54
C ASP A 462 20.90 5.59 0.96
N LYS A 463 20.43 4.74 1.89
CA LYS A 463 20.67 4.92 3.33
C LYS A 463 22.14 4.73 3.72
N ARG A 464 22.83 3.79 3.05
CA ARG A 464 24.27 3.62 3.20
C ARG A 464 25.02 4.84 2.67
N ILE A 465 24.61 5.39 1.53
CA ILE A 465 25.19 6.61 0.94
C ILE A 465 25.01 7.82 1.88
N ASP A 466 23.83 8.02 2.49
CA ASP A 466 23.62 9.07 3.50
C ASP A 466 24.54 8.90 4.73
N THR A 467 24.71 7.65 5.20
CA THR A 467 25.61 7.32 6.31
C THR A 467 27.08 7.61 5.95
N GLU A 468 27.51 7.26 4.74
CA GLU A 468 28.86 7.54 4.24
C GLU A 468 29.09 9.04 4.02
N ALA A 469 28.08 9.79 3.55
CA ALA A 469 28.11 11.25 3.45
C ALA A 469 28.21 11.93 4.84
N GLN A 470 27.46 11.45 5.84
CA GLN A 470 27.57 11.93 7.21
C GLN A 470 28.95 11.63 7.82
N LYS A 471 29.56 10.49 7.50
CA LYS A 471 30.95 10.18 7.88
C LYS A 471 31.94 11.18 7.25
N ALA A 472 31.79 11.48 5.96
CA ALA A 472 32.61 12.46 5.26
C ALA A 472 32.50 13.89 5.86
N ILE A 473 31.29 14.32 6.26
CA ILE A 473 31.10 15.59 7.00
C ILE A 473 31.87 15.58 8.33
N ASN A 474 31.80 14.49 9.09
CA ASN A 474 32.50 14.40 10.37
C ASN A 474 34.02 14.46 10.18
N GLU A 475 34.55 13.75 9.19
CA GLU A 475 35.98 13.80 8.83
C GLU A 475 36.42 15.20 8.38
N ALA A 476 35.62 15.87 7.55
CA ALA A 476 35.89 17.25 7.12
C ALA A 476 35.87 18.24 8.30
N LYS A 477 34.92 18.09 9.24
CA LYS A 477 34.85 18.92 10.46
C LYS A 477 36.05 18.70 11.38
N VAL A 478 36.56 17.48 11.49
CA VAL A 478 37.81 17.19 12.22
C VAL A 478 39.01 17.85 11.54
N ARG A 479 39.12 17.80 10.21
CA ARG A 479 40.19 18.51 9.46
C ARG A 479 40.12 20.03 9.65
N LEU A 480 38.92 20.61 9.62
CA LEU A 480 38.72 22.04 9.87
C LEU A 480 39.10 22.45 11.30
N ALA A 481 38.76 21.62 12.30
CA ALA A 481 39.17 21.83 13.68
C ALA A 481 40.71 21.81 13.83
N GLN A 482 41.37 20.82 13.21
CA GLN A 482 42.84 20.73 13.21
C GLN A 482 43.49 21.93 12.51
N ALA A 483 43.02 22.31 11.32
CA ALA A 483 43.55 23.47 10.59
C ALA A 483 43.38 24.79 11.38
N THR A 484 42.29 24.91 12.15
CA THR A 484 42.04 26.07 13.01
C THR A 484 42.96 26.08 14.24
N ALA A 485 43.17 24.93 14.88
CA ALA A 485 44.11 24.80 16.01
C ALA A 485 45.57 25.06 15.58
N ASP A 486 45.98 24.57 14.41
CA ASP A 486 47.28 24.83 13.82
C ASP A 486 47.51 26.34 13.57
N LEU A 487 46.49 27.05 13.06
CA LEU A 487 46.56 28.49 12.81
C LEU A 487 46.70 29.28 14.12
N GLN A 488 45.89 28.97 15.13
CA GLN A 488 45.95 29.60 16.46
C GLN A 488 47.32 29.39 17.15
N SER A 489 47.89 28.18 17.02
CA SER A 489 49.23 27.88 17.52
C SER A 489 50.31 28.73 16.83
N LEU A 490 50.19 28.94 15.52
CA LEU A 490 51.11 29.76 14.72
C LEU A 490 51.00 31.26 15.07
N GLU A 491 49.78 31.77 15.26
CA GLU A 491 49.54 33.15 15.71
C GLU A 491 50.17 33.40 17.10
N LEU A 492 50.03 32.45 18.02
CA LEU A 492 50.65 32.52 19.36
C LEU A 492 52.19 32.49 19.29
N GLN A 493 52.78 31.72 18.37
CA GLN A 493 54.23 31.73 18.14
C GLN A 493 54.71 33.06 17.54
N LYS A 494 53.95 33.63 16.59
CA LYS A 494 54.25 34.92 15.95
C LYS A 494 54.26 36.05 16.99
N GLN A 495 53.31 36.04 17.92
CA GLN A 495 53.26 36.98 19.04
C GLN A 495 54.50 36.85 19.95
N LYS A 496 54.84 35.62 20.37
CA LYS A 496 56.02 35.35 21.23
C LYS A 496 57.34 35.81 20.59
N HIS A 497 57.51 35.60 19.29
CA HIS A 497 58.70 36.06 18.56
C HIS A 497 58.77 37.60 18.46
N ALA A 498 57.63 38.28 18.25
CA ALA A 498 57.57 39.73 18.23
C ALA A 498 57.90 40.36 19.59
N ASP A 499 57.47 39.74 20.69
CA ASP A 499 57.77 40.22 22.04
C ASP A 499 59.24 39.92 22.44
N ALA A 500 59.83 38.82 21.97
CA ALA A 500 61.26 38.53 22.13
C ALA A 500 62.17 39.54 21.38
N LEU A 501 61.78 39.97 20.17
CA LEU A 501 62.46 41.03 19.42
C LEU A 501 62.50 42.35 20.21
N LYS A 502 61.35 42.82 20.71
CA LYS A 502 61.26 44.05 21.53
C LYS A 502 62.15 43.99 22.77
N ALA A 503 62.29 42.82 23.40
CA ALA A 503 63.18 42.64 24.55
C ALA A 503 64.66 42.81 24.17
N VAL A 504 65.08 42.30 22.99
CA VAL A 504 66.45 42.50 22.48
C VAL A 504 66.72 43.97 22.13
N ASP A 505 65.79 44.66 21.48
CA ASP A 505 65.93 46.09 21.15
C ASP A 505 66.08 46.95 22.41
N THR A 506 65.23 46.68 23.41
CA THR A 506 65.25 47.38 24.71
C THR A 506 66.56 47.12 25.48
N ALA A 507 67.05 45.88 25.49
CA ALA A 507 68.31 45.54 26.14
C ALA A 507 69.53 46.13 25.39
N THR A 508 69.47 46.21 24.06
CA THR A 508 70.52 46.80 23.22
C THR A 508 70.67 48.30 23.52
N ALA A 509 69.57 49.05 23.55
CA ALA A 509 69.58 50.46 23.92
C ALA A 509 70.18 50.70 25.32
N ALA A 510 69.84 49.85 26.29
CA ALA A 510 70.34 49.94 27.66
C ALA A 510 71.84 49.61 27.80
N VAL A 511 72.42 48.80 26.90
CA VAL A 511 73.87 48.57 26.81
C VAL A 511 74.56 49.79 26.21
N THR A 512 74.04 50.34 25.11
CA THR A 512 74.59 51.55 24.47
C THR A 512 74.68 52.72 25.46
N GLU A 513 73.62 52.97 26.24
CA GLU A 513 73.60 54.02 27.24
C GLU A 513 74.64 53.79 28.36
N ALA A 514 74.78 52.56 28.84
CA ALA A 514 75.79 52.20 29.85
C ALA A 514 77.23 52.33 29.31
N GLN A 515 77.45 52.02 28.04
CA GLN A 515 78.74 52.21 27.35
C GLN A 515 79.14 53.69 27.34
N THR A 516 78.21 54.59 26.97
CA THR A 516 78.45 56.04 26.96
C THR A 516 78.78 56.61 28.34
N ARG A 517 78.10 56.12 29.40
CA ARG A 517 78.38 56.53 30.79
C ARG A 517 79.79 56.12 31.23
N LYS A 518 80.25 54.93 30.84
CA LYS A 518 81.61 54.47 31.13
C LYS A 518 82.67 55.33 30.43
N THR A 519 82.47 55.70 29.17
CA THR A 519 83.44 56.55 28.44
C THR A 519 83.66 57.89 29.16
N ARG A 520 82.59 58.55 29.62
CA ARG A 520 82.68 59.81 30.37
C ARG A 520 83.42 59.67 31.71
N ALA A 521 83.15 58.61 32.47
CA ALA A 521 83.85 58.39 33.75
C ALA A 521 85.36 58.16 33.55
N ALA A 522 85.75 57.51 32.44
CA ALA A 522 87.15 57.34 32.07
C ALA A 522 87.82 58.66 31.61
N GLU A 523 87.08 59.54 30.95
CA GLU A 523 87.51 60.90 30.57
C GLU A 523 87.73 61.77 31.82
N GLU A 524 86.77 61.82 32.75
CA GLU A 524 86.88 62.54 34.03
C GLU A 524 88.08 62.03 34.88
N LEU A 525 88.32 60.72 34.88
CA LEU A 525 89.48 60.13 35.56
C LEU A 525 90.83 60.49 34.89
N ALA A 526 90.85 60.72 33.59
CA ALA A 526 92.04 61.16 32.87
C ALA A 526 92.35 62.65 33.15
N GLU A 527 91.32 63.52 33.10
CA GLU A 527 91.46 64.95 33.39
C GLU A 527 91.89 65.21 34.84
N THR A 528 91.26 64.54 35.82
CA THR A 528 91.64 64.69 37.24
C THR A 528 93.07 64.24 37.53
N LYS A 529 93.56 63.18 36.86
CA LYS A 529 94.97 62.76 36.96
C LYS A 529 95.93 63.76 36.33
N ALA A 530 95.58 64.37 35.20
CA ALA A 530 96.38 65.42 34.59
C ALA A 530 96.45 66.68 35.48
N ALA A 531 95.35 67.07 36.11
CA ALA A 531 95.32 68.16 37.08
C ALA A 531 96.23 67.88 38.30
N LEU A 532 96.18 66.67 38.87
CA LEU A 532 97.06 66.27 39.98
C LEU A 532 98.55 66.36 39.60
N ALA A 533 98.91 65.91 38.39
CA ALA A 533 100.30 65.97 37.91
C ALA A 533 100.83 67.42 37.80
N ASN A 534 100.00 68.35 37.30
CA ASN A 534 100.36 69.77 37.23
C ASN A 534 100.55 70.39 38.63
N VAL A 535 99.63 70.11 39.56
CA VAL A 535 99.73 70.63 40.93
C VAL A 535 100.94 70.06 41.69
N GLN A 536 101.33 68.80 41.41
CA GLN A 536 102.57 68.22 41.95
C GLN A 536 103.84 68.87 41.35
N ALA A 537 103.82 69.27 40.08
CA ALA A 537 104.93 70.00 39.46
C ALA A 537 105.10 71.40 40.09
N ASP A 538 104.00 72.12 40.32
CA ASP A 538 104.02 73.43 41.00
C ASP A 538 104.49 73.33 42.45
N LEU A 539 104.04 72.31 43.19
CA LEU A 539 104.55 72.02 44.53
C LEU A 539 106.07 71.76 44.52
N THR A 540 106.57 71.03 43.52
CA THR A 540 108.00 70.72 43.39
C THR A 540 108.81 71.99 43.14
N ARG A 541 108.34 72.89 42.27
CA ARG A 541 108.96 74.22 42.06
C ARG A 541 108.93 75.09 43.32
N ALA A 542 107.79 75.15 44.02
CA ALA A 542 107.67 75.94 45.24
C ALA A 542 108.65 75.46 46.33
N ARG A 543 108.84 74.13 46.46
CA ARG A 543 109.85 73.53 47.34
C ARG A 543 111.28 73.89 46.91
N GLN A 544 111.62 73.84 45.63
CA GLN A 544 112.95 74.25 45.13
C GLN A 544 113.25 75.71 45.44
N ILE A 545 112.34 76.63 45.08
CA ILE A 545 112.51 78.08 45.33
C ILE A 545 112.69 78.37 46.82
N TYR A 546 111.88 77.74 47.68
CA TYR A 546 112.04 77.86 49.13
C TYR A 546 113.42 77.37 49.62
N THR A 547 113.87 76.21 49.13
CA THR A 547 115.15 75.61 49.52
C THR A 547 116.36 76.45 49.06
N GLU A 548 116.31 77.00 47.85
CA GLU A 548 117.37 77.87 47.30
C GLU A 548 117.48 79.20 48.04
N LEU A 549 116.34 79.82 48.41
CA LEU A 549 116.30 81.04 49.21
C LEU A 549 116.79 80.81 50.65
N GLU A 550 116.37 79.70 51.28
CA GLU A 550 116.82 79.35 52.64
C GLU A 550 118.32 79.04 52.68
N ALA A 551 118.86 78.32 51.68
CA ALA A 551 120.29 78.08 51.55
C ALA A 551 121.11 79.38 51.36
N ALA A 552 120.65 80.28 50.48
CA ALA A 552 121.30 81.58 50.26
C ALA A 552 121.29 82.48 51.51
N TYR A 553 120.24 82.38 52.35
CA TYR A 553 120.14 83.11 53.61
C TYR A 553 121.14 82.60 54.65
N GLN A 554 121.23 81.28 54.82
CA GLN A 554 122.21 80.64 55.71
C GLN A 554 123.66 80.96 55.30
N GLN A 555 123.94 81.05 53.99
CA GLN A 555 125.27 81.36 53.50
C GLN A 555 125.71 82.80 53.83
N HIS A 556 124.79 83.78 53.81
CA HIS A 556 125.08 85.16 54.23
C HIS A 556 125.30 85.30 55.75
N LEU A 557 124.70 84.41 56.57
CA LEU A 557 124.96 84.34 58.01
C LEU A 557 126.38 83.84 58.33
N HIS A 558 126.97 83.02 57.45
CA HIS A 558 128.25 82.36 57.70
C HIS A 558 129.49 83.26 57.48
N ASP A 559 129.40 84.26 56.60
CA ASP A 559 130.50 85.18 56.27
C ASP A 559 130.66 86.36 57.27
N GLN A 560 129.73 86.54 58.22
CA GLN A 560 129.82 87.59 59.24
C GLN A 560 130.54 87.19 60.54
N GLN A 561 130.98 85.93 60.68
CA GLN A 561 131.51 85.40 61.94
C GLN A 561 132.80 84.55 61.79
N SER A 562 133.82 85.08 61.09
CA SER A 562 135.20 84.59 61.23
C SER A 562 136.01 85.53 62.14
N GLY A 563 135.79 85.44 63.45
CA GLY A 563 136.32 86.47 64.35
C GLY A 563 136.28 86.21 65.85
N ASP A 564 136.26 84.97 66.36
CA ASP A 564 136.95 84.67 67.63
C ASP A 564 137.17 83.19 68.00
N ALA A 565 138.21 82.99 68.82
CA ALA A 565 138.58 81.83 69.67
C ALA A 565 137.82 80.49 69.55
N LYS A 566 138.47 79.39 69.10
CA LYS A 566 139.23 78.41 69.93
C LYS A 566 138.43 77.66 71.02
N ALA A 567 138.26 76.32 70.86
CA ALA A 567 138.80 75.27 71.76
C ALA A 567 137.95 73.98 71.90
N SER A 568 138.65 72.83 71.96
CA SER A 568 138.20 71.54 72.57
C SER A 568 137.12 70.74 71.79
N HIS A 569 137.41 69.50 71.35
CA HIS A 569 137.21 68.20 72.05
C HIS A 569 135.78 67.61 71.85
N LYS A 570 135.47 66.30 71.85
CA LYS A 570 136.16 64.98 71.82
C LYS A 570 135.05 63.98 72.23
N ARG A 571 134.85 62.88 71.49
CA ARG A 571 134.15 61.63 71.91
C ARG A 571 132.66 61.66 72.35
N ALA A 572 131.85 60.95 71.55
CA ALA A 572 131.06 59.75 71.89
C ALA A 572 129.95 59.71 72.98
N HIS A 573 128.87 59.01 72.57
CA HIS A 573 127.98 58.10 73.33
C HIS A 573 126.70 58.57 74.07
N LYS A 574 125.64 57.78 73.77
CA LYS A 574 124.58 57.24 74.65
C LYS A 574 123.30 58.07 74.96
N ALA A 575 122.22 57.62 74.30
CA ALA A 575 121.19 56.75 74.90
C ALA A 575 119.82 57.30 75.40
N GLN A 576 118.80 56.53 74.98
CA GLN A 576 117.62 56.07 75.73
C GLN A 576 116.40 56.98 75.98
N LYS A 577 115.25 56.43 75.54
CA LYS A 577 113.90 56.48 76.16
C LYS A 577 113.21 57.86 76.10
N ALA A 578 111.89 57.99 76.27
CA ALA A 578 110.85 57.01 76.66
C ALA A 578 109.53 57.19 75.87
N ALA A 579 108.59 56.26 76.06
CA ALA A 579 107.20 56.36 75.59
C ALA A 579 106.36 57.36 76.45
N PRO A 580 105.10 57.63 76.08
CA PRO A 580 103.99 56.82 76.59
C PRO A 580 103.06 56.29 75.45
N LYS A 581 102.25 55.23 75.52
CA LYS A 581 101.55 54.41 76.55
C LYS A 581 100.23 54.96 77.14
N HIS A 582 99.16 54.16 76.94
CA HIS A 582 97.80 54.23 77.53
C HIS A 582 96.89 55.34 76.97
N MET A 583 95.56 55.20 76.83
CA MET A 583 94.59 54.16 77.27
C MET A 583 93.79 53.61 76.04
N LYS A 584 93.28 52.37 75.94
CA LYS A 584 92.50 51.44 76.80
C LYS A 584 90.99 51.76 76.93
N ALA A 585 90.16 50.73 76.69
CA ALA A 585 88.73 50.57 77.06
C ALA A 585 87.69 51.44 76.30
N ALA A 586 86.40 51.06 76.15
CA ALA A 586 85.69 49.76 76.24
C ALA A 586 84.22 49.93 75.73
N ALA A 587 83.41 48.85 75.88
CA ALA A 587 81.95 48.74 75.67
C ALA A 587 81.48 48.66 74.19
N LYS A 588 80.60 47.73 73.76
CA LYS A 588 79.37 47.07 74.30
C LYS A 588 78.06 47.88 74.18
N LYS A 589 77.13 47.26 73.44
CA LYS A 589 75.66 47.23 73.58
C LYS A 589 74.80 48.39 73.03
N SER A 590 73.71 47.94 72.39
CA SER A 590 72.39 48.56 72.15
C SER A 590 72.30 49.83 71.27
N GLY A 591 71.31 49.96 70.37
CA GLY A 591 70.30 48.98 69.90
C GLY A 591 69.00 49.66 69.39
N LYS A 592 68.15 48.89 68.68
CA LYS A 592 66.71 49.14 68.34
C LYS A 592 66.41 50.44 67.53
N ASN A 593 65.52 50.52 66.54
CA ASN A 593 64.30 49.77 66.17
C ASN A 593 64.39 49.27 64.69
N LEU A 594 63.67 48.26 64.14
CA LEU A 594 62.22 47.93 64.13
C LEU A 594 61.35 49.02 63.46
N PRO A 595 60.25 48.67 62.72
CA PRO A 595 59.38 47.47 62.80
C PRO A 595 59.71 46.40 61.70
N LYS A 596 59.24 45.13 61.68
CA LYS A 596 57.87 44.53 61.77
C LYS A 596 56.94 45.10 60.68
N THR A 597 56.17 44.34 59.89
CA THR A 597 55.59 42.98 59.96
C THR A 597 55.65 42.27 58.58
N GLY A 598 55.49 40.95 58.43
CA GLY A 598 55.23 39.88 59.40
C GLY A 598 55.09 38.51 58.71
N ASP A 599 55.05 37.43 59.51
CA ASP A 599 54.91 36.04 59.08
C ASP A 599 53.44 35.59 58.88
N SER A 600 53.23 34.63 57.97
CA SER A 600 52.47 33.37 58.20
C SER A 600 52.69 32.41 57.01
N PHE A 601 53.14 31.15 57.17
CA PHE A 601 52.37 29.95 57.62
C PHE A 601 51.11 29.71 56.76
N VAL A 602 50.78 28.54 56.19
CA VAL A 602 50.80 27.11 56.63
C VAL A 602 50.86 26.23 55.35
N ALA A 603 51.75 25.26 55.13
CA ALA A 603 51.76 23.82 55.52
C ALA A 603 50.52 22.95 55.12
N GLY A 604 50.75 21.66 54.77
CA GLY A 604 49.71 20.68 54.38
C GLY A 604 49.39 20.70 52.88
N ALA A 605 49.68 19.69 52.03
CA ALA A 605 49.66 18.23 52.16
C ALA A 605 48.26 17.65 52.44
N PHE A 606 47.61 17.11 51.40
CA PHE A 606 46.99 15.79 51.40
C PHE A 606 46.80 15.28 49.96
N ASP A 607 46.53 13.98 49.84
CA ASP A 607 46.64 13.14 48.65
C ASP A 607 45.40 12.20 48.58
N LEU A 608 45.23 11.47 47.47
CA LEU A 608 44.31 10.34 47.21
C LEU A 608 42.80 10.54 46.87
N ILE A 609 42.40 9.74 45.86
CA ILE A 609 41.15 8.94 45.68
C ILE A 609 39.84 9.60 45.15
N ALA A 610 39.69 9.54 43.82
CA ALA A 610 38.83 8.62 43.03
C ALA A 610 37.28 8.47 43.16
N PHE A 611 36.72 8.18 41.98
CA PHE A 611 35.62 7.24 41.62
C PHE A 611 34.12 7.67 41.62
N ALA A 612 33.43 7.12 40.61
CA ALA A 612 31.97 7.09 40.34
C ALA A 612 31.24 8.44 40.08
N GLY A 613 30.15 8.51 39.30
CA GLY A 613 29.46 7.47 38.52
C GLY A 613 27.94 7.54 38.68
N ALA A 614 27.20 7.55 37.56
CA ALA A 614 25.74 7.77 37.46
C ALA A 614 25.25 9.15 37.96
N GLY A 615 24.17 9.76 37.46
CA GLY A 615 23.17 9.30 36.49
C GLY A 615 21.77 9.50 37.08
N LEU A 616 20.97 10.42 36.53
CA LEU A 616 19.56 10.55 36.94
C LEU A 616 18.65 10.96 35.78
N LEU A 617 17.43 10.42 35.78
CA LEU A 617 16.43 10.63 34.74
C LEU A 617 15.67 11.95 34.92
N GLY A 618 15.36 12.57 33.77
CA GLY A 618 13.97 12.74 33.33
C GLY A 618 13.07 13.77 34.02
N ALA A 619 12.59 14.73 33.21
CA ALA A 619 11.16 15.04 33.12
C ALA A 619 10.90 15.99 31.94
N SER A 620 10.05 15.58 30.99
CA SER A 620 9.20 16.49 30.21
C SER A 620 8.05 15.68 29.61
N ARG A 621 6.85 15.91 30.16
CA ARG A 621 5.60 15.32 29.68
C ARG A 621 5.09 16.16 28.50
N PHE A 622 4.57 15.52 27.45
CA PHE A 622 3.52 16.13 26.63
C PHE A 622 2.44 15.11 26.29
N ALA A 623 1.19 15.58 26.25
CA ALA A 623 0.02 14.73 26.26
C ALA A 623 -0.53 14.43 24.86
N ALA A 624 -0.91 13.16 24.68
CA ALA A 624 -2.21 12.71 24.19
C ALA A 624 -2.85 13.33 22.93
N LYS A 625 -3.15 12.46 21.97
CA LYS A 625 -4.57 12.17 21.64
C LYS A 625 -4.74 10.78 21.02
N ARG A 626 -5.83 10.11 21.41
CA ARG A 626 -6.34 8.91 20.72
C ARG A 626 -7.00 9.35 19.41
N ASN A 627 -6.97 8.49 18.39
CA ASN A 627 -8.23 8.02 17.84
C ASN A 627 -8.09 6.59 17.30
N LYS A 628 -9.03 5.72 17.67
CA LYS A 628 -9.36 4.49 16.94
C LYS A 628 -10.62 4.80 16.14
N GLN A 629 -10.69 4.36 14.90
CA GLN A 629 -11.95 3.85 14.37
C GLN A 629 -11.69 2.88 13.23
N ASP A 630 -12.54 1.87 13.16
CA ASP A 630 -12.37 0.67 12.34
C ASP A 630 -12.98 0.84 10.94
N ASN A 631 -12.43 0.12 9.97
CA ASN A 631 -13.15 -0.53 8.85
C ASN A 631 -12.21 -1.54 8.15
#